data_AF-A0A0J9S1A9-F1
#
_entry.id   AF-A0A0J9S1A9-F1
#
_cell.length_a   1.000
_cell.length_b   1.000
_cell.length_c   1.000
_cell.angle_alpha   90.00
_cell.angle_beta   90.00
_cell.angle_gamma   90.00
#
_symmetry.space_group_name_H-M   'P 1'
#
loop_
_entity.id
_entity.type
_entity.pdbx_description
1 polymer ?
#
loop_
_entity_poly.entity_id
_entity_poly.type
_entity_poly.pdbx_seq_one_letter_code
_entity_poly.pdbx_strand_id
1 'polypeptide(L)'
;MRQGTLLLAQLRYGPSGNVSVKVLDCDTIGQVKEKCLETIYRNIPSSQRPRKDDLDLEWRTGATGRVILYDEDVTSKTESEWKKLNTLQHYNVPDGAGLSLVPKQSSIYNFSILSDKNEKSHKYETLNISKYTSSSPTFSRAGSPLNNDMHENGLRYWHLVKHHDSDMQKEGERVNKLVSEIYLTRLLATKGTLQKFVDDLFETIFSTAHRGSALPLAIKYMFDFLDDQAQLHGITDPEVVHTWKSNSLPLRFWVNLIKNPNFVFDIHKSNIVDSCLSVVAQTFMDSCSTSDHRLGKDSPSSKLLYAKDIPEYRKWVDRYYRDIRDMSPISDQDMNAMLAEESRLHTTEFNTNCALHELYTYAVKYNEQLTVTLEEDEFSQKQRLAFKLEQVHNIMSSE
;
A
#
# COMPACT_ATOMS: atom_id res chain seq x y z
N MET A 1 8.05 26.77 10.49
CA MET A 1 7.86 25.53 11.26
C MET A 1 8.99 25.42 12.27
N ARG A 2 8.70 25.38 13.58
CA ARG A 2 9.71 24.96 14.56
C ARG A 2 10.04 23.48 14.28
N GLN A 3 11.33 23.13 14.20
CA GLN A 3 11.74 21.73 14.26
C GLN A 3 11.29 21.20 15.62
N GLY A 4 10.54 20.10 15.64
CA GLY A 4 10.19 19.44 16.89
C GLY A 4 11.47 18.98 17.60
N THR A 5 11.50 19.13 18.92
CA THR A 5 12.61 18.66 19.75
C THR A 5 12.52 17.15 19.88
N LEU A 6 13.61 16.44 19.57
CA LEU A 6 13.69 14.99 19.80
C LEU A 6 13.75 14.72 21.32
N LEU A 7 12.86 13.86 21.80
CA LEU A 7 12.79 13.39 23.18
C LEU A 7 13.03 11.88 23.22
N LEU A 8 13.69 11.41 24.27
CA LEU A 8 13.84 10.01 24.61
C LEU A 8 12.88 9.65 25.74
N ALA A 9 11.76 9.01 25.39
CA ALA A 9 10.82 8.50 26.39
C ALA A 9 11.28 7.13 26.90
N GLN A 10 11.23 6.91 28.22
CA GLN A 10 11.50 5.62 28.85
C GLN A 10 10.20 4.84 28.99
N LEU A 11 9.97 3.90 28.06
CA LEU A 11 8.76 3.09 28.00
C LEU A 11 8.90 1.84 28.87
N ARG A 12 8.00 1.64 29.83
CA ARG A 12 7.91 0.40 30.60
C ARG A 12 7.08 -0.65 29.86
N TYR A 13 7.67 -1.83 29.64
CA TYR A 13 6.98 -2.97 29.05
C TYR A 13 7.21 -4.25 29.88
N GLY A 14 6.15 -4.72 30.54
CA GLY A 14 6.19 -5.93 31.36
C GLY A 14 7.22 -5.89 32.51
N PRO A 15 7.57 -7.06 33.08
CA PRO A 15 8.61 -7.18 34.12
C PRO A 15 10.04 -7.01 33.58
N SER A 16 10.22 -6.84 32.27
CA SER A 16 11.49 -7.08 31.55
C SER A 16 12.35 -5.84 31.26
N GLY A 17 11.93 -4.63 31.68
CA GLY A 17 12.78 -3.44 31.66
C GLY A 17 12.23 -2.24 30.88
N ASN A 18 12.92 -1.10 31.03
CA ASN A 18 12.61 0.14 30.32
C ASN A 18 13.22 0.10 28.91
N VAL A 19 12.45 0.50 27.90
CA VAL A 19 12.91 0.65 26.51
C VAL A 19 12.88 2.13 26.14
N SER A 20 13.95 2.64 25.54
CA SER A 20 14.01 4.03 25.08
C SER A 20 13.33 4.20 23.72
N VAL A 21 12.36 5.10 23.63
CA VAL A 21 11.61 5.43 22.40
C VAL A 21 11.92 6.86 21.98
N LYS A 22 12.26 7.04 20.70
CA LYS A 22 12.50 8.36 20.10
C LYS A 22 11.18 8.98 19.65
N VAL A 23 10.80 10.11 20.23
CA VAL A 23 9.57 10.85 19.94
C VAL A 23 9.88 12.33 19.72
N LEU A 24 8.95 13.09 19.16
CA LEU A 24 9.05 14.53 18.98
C LEU A 24 8.10 15.23 19.95
N ASP A 25 8.48 16.40 20.46
CA ASP A 25 7.61 17.25 21.29
C ASP A 25 6.29 17.62 20.59
N CYS A 26 6.30 17.65 19.26
CA CYS A 26 5.17 17.91 18.40
C CYS A 26 4.41 16.65 17.96
N ASP A 27 4.75 15.46 18.45
CA ASP A 27 3.91 14.27 18.19
C ASP A 27 2.59 14.39 18.96
N THR A 28 1.48 14.01 18.33
CA THR A 28 0.22 13.79 19.06
C THR A 28 0.35 12.59 19.99
N ILE A 29 -0.54 12.46 20.96
CA ILE A 29 -0.54 11.32 21.87
C ILE A 29 -0.76 10.00 21.10
N GLY A 30 -1.63 10.00 20.09
CA GLY A 30 -1.80 8.86 19.18
C GLY A 30 -0.51 8.48 18.45
N GLN A 31 0.24 9.46 17.93
CA GLN A 31 1.53 9.21 17.26
C GLN A 31 2.60 8.67 18.23
N VAL A 32 2.62 9.14 19.48
CA VAL A 32 3.50 8.60 20.51
C VAL A 32 3.15 7.14 20.81
N LYS A 33 1.86 6.80 20.93
CA LYS A 33 1.42 5.41 21.11
C LYS A 33 1.88 4.52 19.95
N GLU A 34 1.75 4.98 18.70
CA GLU A 34 2.23 4.25 17.51
C GLU A 34 3.74 4.00 17.57
N LYS A 35 4.56 5.02 17.86
CA LYS A 35 6.02 4.88 17.99
C LYS A 35 6.44 3.94 19.13
N CYS A 36 5.70 3.98 20.24
CA CYS A 36 5.89 3.06 21.37
C CYS A 36 5.59 1.62 20.96
N LEU A 37 4.46 1.39 20.25
CA LEU A 37 4.09 0.08 19.74
C LEU A 37 5.10 -0.45 18.73
N GLU A 38 5.57 0.36 17.78
CA GLU A 38 6.61 -0.01 16.82
C GLU A 38 7.93 -0.40 17.50
N THR A 39 8.24 0.22 18.64
CA THR A 39 9.47 -0.07 19.38
C THR A 39 9.35 -1.37 20.18
N ILE A 40 8.25 -1.58 20.90
CA ILE A 40 8.00 -2.81 21.67
C ILE A 40 7.82 -4.02 20.75
N TYR A 41 6.98 -3.87 19.73
CA TYR A 41 6.49 -4.95 18.88
C TYR A 41 7.24 -5.03 17.54
N ARG A 42 8.48 -4.52 17.47
CA ARG A 42 9.28 -4.43 16.23
C ARG A 42 9.35 -5.74 15.45
N ASN A 43 9.45 -6.87 16.16
CA ASN A 43 9.61 -8.21 15.58
C ASN A 43 8.30 -9.01 15.51
N ILE A 44 7.16 -8.38 15.78
CA ILE A 44 5.84 -9.02 15.76
C ILE A 44 5.05 -8.53 14.54
N PRO A 45 4.38 -9.41 13.78
CA PRO A 45 3.58 -9.02 12.61
C PRO A 45 2.51 -7.98 12.94
N SER A 46 2.22 -7.05 12.01
CA SER A 46 1.34 -5.91 12.30
C SER A 46 -0.07 -6.33 12.73
N SER A 47 -0.62 -7.41 12.15
CA SER A 47 -1.95 -7.93 12.48
C SER A 47 -2.10 -8.45 13.91
N GLN A 48 -0.99 -8.83 14.56
CA GLN A 48 -0.98 -9.41 15.91
C GLN A 48 -0.74 -8.37 17.01
N ARG A 49 -0.50 -7.11 16.64
CA ARG A 49 -0.20 -6.04 17.60
C ARG A 49 -1.48 -5.47 18.21
N PRO A 50 -1.45 -5.00 19.47
CA PRO A 50 -2.56 -4.23 20.03
C PRO A 50 -2.82 -2.97 19.20
N ARG A 51 -4.10 -2.58 19.08
CA ARG A 51 -4.46 -1.32 18.43
C ARG A 51 -4.19 -0.15 19.37
N LYS A 52 -3.73 0.98 18.83
CA LYS A 52 -3.46 2.20 19.62
C LYS A 52 -4.69 2.70 20.39
N ASP A 53 -5.88 2.46 19.84
CA ASP A 53 -7.15 2.93 20.40
C ASP A 53 -7.58 2.13 21.63
N ASP A 54 -7.04 0.91 21.81
CA ASP A 54 -7.28 0.04 22.96
C ASP A 54 -6.31 0.32 24.13
N LEU A 55 -5.36 1.23 23.93
CA LEU A 55 -4.31 1.54 24.89
C LEU A 55 -4.42 2.99 25.37
N ASP A 56 -4.08 3.19 26.63
CA ASP A 56 -3.84 4.49 27.25
C ASP A 56 -2.33 4.72 27.43
N LEU A 57 -1.91 5.99 27.26
CA LEU A 57 -0.53 6.40 27.47
C LEU A 57 -0.43 7.05 28.85
N GLU A 58 0.20 6.37 29.79
CA GLU A 58 0.42 6.85 31.15
C GLU A 58 1.80 7.52 31.25
N TRP A 59 1.84 8.79 31.66
CA TRP A 59 3.06 9.50 32.04
C TRP A 59 3.25 9.50 33.56
N ARG A 60 4.44 9.12 34.01
CA ARG A 60 4.83 9.16 35.43
C ARG A 60 5.51 10.48 35.78
N THR A 61 4.86 11.28 36.62
CA THR A 61 5.34 12.56 37.13
C THR A 61 5.93 12.37 38.53
N GLY A 62 7.26 12.18 38.60
CA GLY A 62 7.97 12.03 39.88
C GLY A 62 7.73 10.68 40.57
N ALA A 63 7.85 10.65 41.91
CA ALA A 63 7.83 9.40 42.68
C ALA A 63 6.43 8.75 42.78
N THR A 64 5.35 9.54 42.73
CA THR A 64 3.97 9.07 42.98
C THR A 64 2.93 9.55 41.97
N GLY A 65 3.24 10.51 41.09
CA GLY A 65 2.28 11.04 40.13
C GLY A 65 2.16 10.17 38.87
N ARG A 66 0.92 9.95 38.42
CA ARG A 66 0.59 9.30 37.15
C ARG A 66 -0.50 10.10 36.46
N VAL A 67 -0.33 10.37 35.18
CA VAL A 67 -1.28 11.13 34.35
C VAL A 67 -1.48 10.38 33.06
N ILE A 68 -2.74 10.09 32.70
CA ILE A 68 -3.05 9.54 31.38
C ILE A 68 -3.16 10.70 30.39
N LEU A 69 -2.44 10.58 29.28
CA LEU A 69 -2.44 11.57 28.22
C LEU A 69 -3.45 11.16 27.14
N TYR A 70 -4.19 12.12 26.64
CA TYR A 70 -5.15 11.95 25.54
C TYR A 70 -4.85 12.92 24.40
N ASP A 71 -5.26 12.56 23.18
CA ASP A 71 -5.26 13.48 22.03
C ASP A 71 -6.25 14.64 22.24
N GLU A 72 -7.29 14.41 23.04
CA GLU A 72 -8.29 15.39 23.44
C GLU A 72 -8.66 15.22 24.91
N ASP A 73 -8.63 16.30 25.67
CA ASP A 73 -9.11 16.34 27.05
C ASP A 73 -9.64 17.75 27.42
N VAL A 74 -9.96 17.94 28.71
CA VAL A 74 -10.43 19.23 29.26
C VAL A 74 -9.40 20.36 29.16
N THR A 75 -8.13 20.03 28.94
CA THR A 75 -7.04 21.01 28.82
C THR A 75 -6.77 21.40 27.37
N SER A 76 -7.38 20.71 26.40
CA SER A 76 -7.20 20.97 24.97
C SER A 76 -7.54 22.41 24.58
N LYS A 77 -6.70 23.00 23.74
CA LYS A 77 -6.87 24.38 23.26
C LYS A 77 -7.96 24.44 22.19
N THR A 78 -9.00 25.23 22.46
CA THR A 78 -10.10 25.49 21.52
C THR A 78 -10.10 26.97 21.11
N GLU A 79 -10.12 27.22 19.82
CA GLU A 79 -10.16 28.55 19.20
C GLU A 79 -11.36 28.62 18.24
N SER A 80 -12.45 29.25 18.67
CA SER A 80 -13.71 29.29 17.90
C SER A 80 -14.19 27.89 17.51
N GLU A 81 -14.30 27.57 16.22
CA GLU A 81 -14.72 26.27 15.69
C GLU A 81 -13.57 25.25 15.58
N TRP A 82 -12.35 25.62 15.98
CA TRP A 82 -11.17 24.78 15.83
C TRP A 82 -10.66 24.25 17.16
N LYS A 83 -10.42 22.95 17.24
CA LYS A 83 -9.79 22.29 18.39
C LYS A 83 -8.42 21.75 18.02
N LYS A 84 -7.40 22.08 18.81
CA LYS A 84 -6.03 21.59 18.58
C LYS A 84 -5.82 20.25 19.28
N LEU A 85 -5.29 19.27 18.56
CA LEU A 85 -4.87 17.99 19.14
C LEU A 85 -3.72 18.18 20.13
N ASN A 86 -3.81 17.52 21.28
CA ASN A 86 -2.81 17.58 22.33
C ASN A 86 -1.53 16.83 21.90
N THR A 87 -0.38 17.41 22.22
CA THR A 87 0.96 16.86 21.92
C THR A 87 1.77 16.69 23.19
N LEU A 88 2.96 16.07 23.13
CA LEU A 88 3.86 16.03 24.29
C LEU A 88 4.22 17.42 24.81
N GLN A 89 4.41 18.38 23.92
CA GLN A 89 4.64 19.79 24.28
C GLN A 89 3.44 20.42 24.99
N HIS A 90 2.20 20.04 24.63
CA HIS A 90 1.00 20.55 25.32
C HIS A 90 1.02 20.21 26.82
N TYR A 91 1.45 18.99 27.16
CA TYR A 91 1.59 18.54 28.54
C TYR A 91 2.95 18.88 29.18
N ASN A 92 3.85 19.56 28.46
CA ASN A 92 5.23 19.84 28.89
C ASN A 92 5.99 18.57 29.34
N VAL A 93 5.85 17.47 28.59
CA VAL A 93 6.58 16.23 28.88
C VAL A 93 8.08 16.45 28.68
N PRO A 94 8.92 16.25 29.71
CA PRO A 94 10.37 16.48 29.61
C PRO A 94 11.09 15.35 28.87
N ASP A 95 12.31 15.62 28.43
CA ASP A 95 13.21 14.57 27.95
C ASP A 95 13.52 13.55 29.06
N GLY A 96 13.61 12.27 28.71
CA GLY A 96 13.78 11.17 29.67
C GLY A 96 12.51 10.78 30.44
N ALA A 97 11.34 11.35 30.11
CA ALA A 97 10.09 11.04 30.79
C ALA A 97 9.73 9.54 30.77
N GLY A 98 9.29 9.02 31.93
CA GLY A 98 8.81 7.65 32.05
C GLY A 98 7.37 7.52 31.54
N LEU A 99 7.19 6.78 30.45
CA LEU A 99 5.88 6.48 29.84
C LEU A 99 5.55 4.99 29.99
N SER A 100 4.26 4.66 30.03
CA SER A 100 3.78 3.27 30.00
C SER A 100 2.55 3.17 29.09
N LEU A 101 2.46 2.10 28.31
CA LEU A 101 1.23 1.75 27.60
C LEU A 101 0.42 0.79 28.47
N VAL A 102 -0.83 1.16 28.77
CA VAL A 102 -1.73 0.34 29.61
C VAL A 102 -3.02 0.04 28.85
N PRO A 103 -3.56 -1.19 28.93
CA PRO A 103 -4.86 -1.50 28.34
C PRO A 103 -5.97 -0.63 28.94
N LYS A 104 -6.87 -0.10 28.10
CA LYS A 104 -8.07 0.59 28.57
C LYS A 104 -8.93 -0.36 29.39
N GLN A 105 -9.46 0.09 30.53
CA GLN A 105 -10.28 -0.74 31.42
C GLN A 105 -11.56 -1.29 30.75
N SER A 106 -12.12 -0.57 29.77
CA SER A 106 -13.23 -1.05 28.95
C SER A 106 -12.84 -2.20 28.00
N SER A 107 -11.59 -2.24 27.54
CA SER A 107 -11.06 -3.29 26.66
C SER A 107 -10.77 -4.60 27.38
N ILE A 108 -10.57 -4.57 28.70
CA ILE A 108 -10.36 -5.78 29.53
C ILE A 108 -11.60 -6.68 29.50
N TYR A 109 -12.81 -6.09 29.52
CA TYR A 109 -14.07 -6.84 29.40
C TYR A 109 -14.27 -7.47 28.02
N ASN A 110 -13.78 -6.83 26.95
CA ASN A 110 -13.82 -7.39 25.60
C ASN A 110 -12.84 -8.56 25.41
N PHE A 111 -11.66 -8.51 26.04
CA PHE A 111 -10.69 -9.62 26.01
C PHE A 111 -11.23 -10.90 26.68
N SER A 112 -11.93 -10.77 27.82
CA SER A 112 -12.54 -11.92 28.51
C SER A 112 -13.68 -12.58 27.74
N ILE A 113 -14.34 -11.87 26.82
CA ILE A 113 -15.44 -12.45 26.00
C ILE A 113 -14.89 -13.15 24.74
N LEU A 114 -13.70 -12.75 24.27
CA LEU A 114 -13.07 -13.32 23.07
C LEU A 114 -12.14 -14.51 23.38
N SER A 115 -11.61 -14.62 24.61
CA SER A 115 -10.66 -15.69 24.97
C SER A 115 -11.26 -17.10 24.97
N ASP A 116 -12.57 -17.24 25.17
CA ASP A 116 -13.22 -18.56 25.28
C ASP A 116 -13.63 -19.18 23.93
N LYS A 117 -13.44 -18.50 22.79
CA LYS A 117 -13.87 -19.02 21.47
C LYS A 117 -12.76 -19.27 20.45
N ASN A 118 -11.50 -18.98 20.75
CA ASN A 118 -10.50 -18.85 19.68
C ASN A 118 -9.46 -19.98 19.55
N GLU A 119 -9.61 -21.13 20.24
CA GLU A 119 -8.64 -22.22 20.11
C GLU A 119 -8.72 -23.06 18.81
N LYS A 120 -9.66 -22.79 17.88
CA LYS A 120 -9.80 -23.63 16.66
C LYS A 120 -10.09 -22.92 15.33
N SER A 121 -9.89 -21.62 15.19
CA SER A 121 -10.21 -20.93 13.92
C SER A 121 -9.13 -19.96 13.45
N HIS A 122 -7.93 -20.48 13.16
CA HIS A 122 -6.88 -19.73 12.48
C HIS A 122 -6.39 -20.49 11.25
N LYS A 123 -7.25 -20.64 10.24
CA LYS A 123 -6.78 -21.05 8.90
C LYS A 123 -7.49 -20.39 7.71
N TYR A 124 -8.61 -19.69 7.89
CA TYR A 124 -9.29 -19.01 6.77
C TYR A 124 -10.03 -17.76 7.25
N GLU A 125 -9.33 -16.62 7.36
CA GLU A 125 -9.98 -15.32 7.62
C GLU A 125 -9.57 -14.23 6.61
N THR A 126 -9.06 -14.64 5.44
CA THR A 126 -8.65 -13.73 4.35
C THR A 126 -9.68 -13.55 3.24
N LEU A 127 -10.91 -14.08 3.36
CA LEU A 127 -11.93 -14.02 2.28
C LEU A 127 -13.28 -13.40 2.66
N ASN A 128 -13.47 -12.87 3.88
CA ASN A 128 -14.70 -12.16 4.24
C ASN A 128 -14.58 -10.64 3.96
N ILE A 129 -14.58 -10.28 2.68
CA ILE A 129 -14.63 -8.90 2.17
C ILE A 129 -16.04 -8.28 2.23
N SER A 130 -17.08 -9.05 2.60
CA SER A 130 -18.49 -8.62 2.55
C SER A 130 -19.02 -7.87 3.80
N LYS A 131 -18.19 -7.64 4.83
CA LYS A 131 -18.55 -6.80 5.99
C LYS A 131 -17.90 -5.42 6.02
N TYR A 132 -17.09 -5.09 5.02
CA TYR A 132 -16.58 -3.74 4.81
C TYR A 132 -17.34 -3.11 3.66
N THR A 133 -18.37 -2.30 3.94
CA THR A 133 -18.88 -1.34 2.97
C THR A 133 -17.83 -0.24 2.78
N SER A 134 -16.72 -0.54 2.11
CA SER A 134 -15.85 0.47 1.55
C SER A 134 -16.34 0.72 0.13
N SER A 135 -16.94 1.89 -0.07
CA SER A 135 -17.19 2.45 -1.39
C SER A 135 -15.92 2.34 -2.26
N SER A 136 -16.08 1.84 -3.48
CA SER A 136 -15.02 1.77 -4.49
C SER A 136 -14.32 3.14 -4.61
N PRO A 137 -12.98 3.20 -4.67
CA PRO A 137 -12.30 4.48 -4.83
C PRO A 137 -12.51 4.98 -6.26
N THR A 138 -13.20 6.11 -6.38
CA THR A 138 -13.21 6.90 -7.61
C THR A 138 -11.79 7.41 -7.89
N PHE A 139 -11.39 7.39 -9.16
CA PHE A 139 -10.16 8.00 -9.67
C PHE A 139 -10.05 9.46 -9.19
N SER A 140 -9.36 9.67 -8.07
CA SER A 140 -9.19 10.99 -7.48
C SER A 140 -7.72 11.36 -7.54
N ARG A 141 -7.48 12.40 -8.34
CA ARG A 141 -6.22 13.11 -8.52
C ARG A 141 -5.55 13.36 -7.18
N ALA A 142 -4.25 13.09 -7.07
CA ALA A 142 -3.44 13.45 -5.93
C ALA A 142 -3.54 14.97 -5.67
N GLY A 143 -4.21 15.33 -4.58
CA GLY A 143 -4.43 16.71 -4.16
C GLY A 143 -5.34 16.76 -2.95
N SER A 144 -4.72 16.83 -1.77
CA SER A 144 -5.34 17.05 -0.44
C SER A 144 -6.05 15.84 0.19
N PRO A 145 -5.77 15.53 1.48
CA PRO A 145 -6.56 14.53 2.20
C PRO A 145 -7.99 15.06 2.36
N LEU A 146 -8.97 14.24 1.99
CA LEU A 146 -10.38 14.54 2.23
C LEU A 146 -10.59 14.70 3.73
N ASN A 147 -10.89 15.93 4.14
CA ASN A 147 -11.27 16.29 5.49
C ASN A 147 -12.74 15.88 5.69
N ASN A 148 -12.98 14.61 6.00
CA ASN A 148 -14.31 14.08 6.25
C ASN A 148 -14.47 13.66 7.71
N ASP A 149 -14.26 14.61 8.62
CA ASP A 149 -14.61 14.50 10.04
C ASP A 149 -15.42 15.72 10.46
N MET A 150 -16.64 15.83 9.91
CA MET A 150 -17.66 16.70 10.51
C MET A 150 -18.33 15.90 11.63
N HIS A 151 -17.71 15.88 12.80
CA HIS A 151 -18.31 15.31 14.01
C HIS A 151 -19.52 16.14 14.46
N GLU A 152 -20.47 15.52 15.18
CA GLU A 152 -21.78 16.03 15.64
C GLU A 152 -21.79 17.44 16.27
N ASN A 153 -20.64 17.99 16.66
CA ASN A 153 -20.52 19.28 17.34
C ASN A 153 -20.04 20.46 16.46
N GLY A 154 -19.86 20.27 15.14
CA GLY A 154 -19.39 21.33 14.22
C GLY A 154 -17.94 21.79 14.44
N LEU A 155 -17.18 21.10 15.30
CA LEU A 155 -15.78 21.39 15.60
C LEU A 155 -14.85 20.75 14.57
N ARG A 156 -13.90 21.54 14.04
CA ARG A 156 -12.83 21.09 13.15
C ARG A 156 -11.54 20.87 13.95
N TYR A 157 -10.85 19.75 13.71
CA TYR A 157 -9.59 19.44 14.40
C TYR A 157 -8.38 19.86 13.57
N TRP A 158 -7.31 20.29 14.25
CA TRP A 158 -6.03 20.57 13.61
C TRP A 158 -4.86 20.17 14.50
N HIS A 159 -3.70 19.92 13.88
CA HIS A 159 -2.47 19.57 14.59
C HIS A 159 -1.36 20.61 14.35
N LEU A 160 -0.60 20.46 13.26
CA LEU A 160 0.50 21.38 12.92
C LEU A 160 0.10 22.40 11.85
N VAL A 161 -0.89 22.07 11.02
CA VAL A 161 -1.38 22.93 9.94
C VAL A 161 -2.86 23.20 10.19
N LYS A 162 -3.22 24.48 10.27
CA LYS A 162 -4.61 24.94 10.30
C LYS A 162 -4.95 25.37 8.87
N HIS A 163 -5.81 24.62 8.20
CA HIS A 163 -6.31 25.01 6.88
C HIS A 163 -7.34 26.12 7.10
N HIS A 164 -6.92 27.39 6.97
CA HIS A 164 -7.87 28.50 6.89
C HIS A 164 -8.57 28.45 5.53
N ASP A 165 -9.89 28.62 5.54
CA ASP A 165 -10.65 28.91 4.33
C ASP A 165 -10.06 30.18 3.69
N SER A 166 -9.82 30.08 2.39
CA SER A 166 -8.98 30.93 1.57
C SER A 166 -9.46 32.38 1.48
N ASP A 167 -8.83 33.31 2.24
CA ASP A 167 -9.08 34.75 2.09
C ASP A 167 -7.85 35.68 2.21
N MET A 168 -6.62 35.16 2.20
CA MET A 168 -5.38 35.99 2.24
C MET A 168 -4.54 35.86 0.96
N GLN A 169 -5.17 36.01 -0.21
CA GLN A 169 -4.48 36.15 -1.50
C GLN A 169 -4.23 37.61 -1.85
N LYS A 170 -3.25 38.30 -1.21
CA LYS A 170 -2.57 39.45 -1.86
C LYS A 170 -1.07 39.59 -1.57
N GLU A 171 -0.50 38.94 -0.54
CA GLU A 171 0.96 38.98 -0.26
C GLU A 171 1.67 37.61 -0.35
N GLY A 172 0.93 36.53 -0.60
CA GLY A 172 1.41 35.15 -0.43
C GLY A 172 2.33 34.59 -1.52
N GLU A 173 2.49 35.26 -2.68
CA GLU A 173 3.15 34.62 -3.84
C GLU A 173 4.68 34.47 -3.68
N ARG A 174 5.35 35.44 -3.04
CA ARG A 174 6.79 35.35 -2.73
C ARG A 174 7.09 34.42 -1.56
N VAL A 175 6.24 34.44 -0.53
CA VAL A 175 6.37 33.54 0.63
C VAL A 175 6.11 32.09 0.21
N ASN A 176 5.09 31.83 -0.61
CA ASN A 176 4.82 30.50 -1.15
C ASN A 176 5.99 29.97 -2.00
N LYS A 177 6.65 30.80 -2.81
CA LYS A 177 7.86 30.40 -3.56
C LYS A 177 9.04 30.02 -2.66
N LEU A 178 9.38 30.84 -1.66
CA LEU A 178 10.45 30.54 -0.70
C LEU A 178 10.14 29.28 0.14
N VAL A 179 8.87 29.13 0.52
CA VAL A 179 8.37 27.96 1.25
C VAL A 179 8.46 26.69 0.38
N SER A 180 8.09 26.76 -0.90
CA SER A 180 8.27 25.67 -1.89
C SER A 180 9.74 25.29 -2.11
N GLU A 181 10.68 26.24 -2.07
CA GLU A 181 12.12 25.99 -2.25
C GLU A 181 12.76 25.30 -1.01
N ILE A 182 12.36 25.70 0.20
CA ILE A 182 12.75 24.99 1.44
C ILE A 182 12.21 23.56 1.44
N TYR A 183 10.97 23.35 0.96
CA TYR A 183 10.41 22.00 0.83
C TYR A 183 11.15 21.16 -0.21
N LEU A 184 11.58 21.76 -1.33
CA LEU A 184 12.35 21.04 -2.34
C LEU A 184 13.67 20.51 -1.78
N THR A 185 14.39 21.30 -0.98
CA THR A 185 15.63 20.85 -0.34
C THR A 185 15.40 19.66 0.60
N ARG A 186 14.27 19.67 1.35
CA ARG A 186 13.88 18.53 2.21
C ARG A 186 13.50 17.29 1.38
N LEU A 187 12.77 17.47 0.28
CA LEU A 187 12.44 16.37 -0.65
C LEU A 187 13.72 15.75 -1.23
N LEU A 188 14.68 16.58 -1.64
CA LEU A 188 15.98 16.12 -2.13
C LEU A 188 16.79 15.37 -1.06
N ALA A 189 16.78 15.85 0.19
CA ALA A 189 17.45 15.16 1.29
C ALA A 189 16.83 13.78 1.58
N THR A 190 15.49 13.69 1.62
CA THR A 190 14.79 12.41 1.78
C THR A 190 15.05 11.49 0.58
N LYS A 191 14.99 12.01 -0.65
CA LYS A 191 15.33 11.25 -1.87
C LYS A 191 16.75 10.72 -1.80
N GLY A 192 17.73 11.55 -1.45
CA GLY A 192 19.12 11.15 -1.30
C GLY A 192 19.32 10.05 -0.24
N THR A 193 18.55 10.08 0.85
CA THR A 193 18.59 9.05 1.90
C THR A 193 18.01 7.72 1.42
N LEU A 194 16.94 7.77 0.61
CA LEU A 194 16.25 6.58 0.11
C LEU A 194 16.84 6.03 -1.20
N GLN A 195 17.69 6.80 -1.88
CA GLN A 195 18.18 6.53 -3.24
C GLN A 195 18.69 5.10 -3.41
N LYS A 196 19.60 4.67 -2.54
CA LYS A 196 20.18 3.32 -2.63
C LYS A 196 19.12 2.21 -2.54
N PHE A 197 18.11 2.37 -1.68
CA PHE A 197 17.04 1.38 -1.55
C PHE A 197 16.14 1.33 -2.79
N VAL A 198 15.93 2.47 -3.44
CA VAL A 198 15.19 2.55 -4.71
C VAL A 198 16.01 1.90 -5.84
N ASP A 199 17.31 2.21 -5.92
CA ASP A 199 18.21 1.62 -6.90
C ASP A 199 18.31 0.10 -6.74
N ASP A 200 18.57 -0.38 -5.53
CA ASP A 200 18.66 -1.81 -5.21
C ASP A 200 17.35 -2.54 -5.59
N LEU A 201 16.19 -1.91 -5.36
CA LEU A 201 14.89 -2.47 -5.73
C LEU A 201 14.73 -2.55 -7.25
N PHE A 202 15.00 -1.46 -7.98
CA PHE A 202 14.82 -1.40 -9.43
C PHE A 202 15.80 -2.32 -10.15
N GLU A 203 17.06 -2.35 -9.71
CA GLU A 203 18.08 -3.25 -10.24
C GLU A 203 17.70 -4.71 -10.00
N THR A 204 17.17 -5.06 -8.83
CA THR A 204 16.70 -6.42 -8.54
C THR A 204 15.53 -6.82 -9.44
N ILE A 205 14.57 -5.90 -9.68
CA ILE A 205 13.41 -6.17 -10.54
C ILE A 205 13.81 -6.31 -12.01
N PHE A 206 14.72 -5.47 -12.51
CA PHE A 206 15.19 -5.46 -13.91
C PHE A 206 16.49 -6.25 -14.12
N SER A 207 16.67 -7.33 -13.39
CA SER A 207 17.82 -8.23 -13.51
C SER A 207 17.39 -9.63 -13.94
N THR A 208 18.12 -10.23 -14.88
CA THR A 208 17.92 -11.62 -15.34
C THR A 208 18.61 -12.65 -14.44
N ALA A 209 19.57 -12.23 -13.62
CA ALA A 209 20.23 -13.07 -12.63
C ALA A 209 20.67 -12.22 -11.44
N HIS A 210 20.02 -12.38 -10.28
CA HIS A 210 20.38 -11.65 -9.07
C HIS A 210 20.79 -12.65 -7.97
N ARG A 211 22.01 -12.51 -7.43
CA ARG A 211 22.53 -13.35 -6.32
C ARG A 211 22.41 -14.87 -6.54
N GLY A 212 22.52 -15.33 -7.79
CA GLY A 212 22.49 -16.75 -8.13
C GLY A 212 21.09 -17.34 -8.36
N SER A 213 20.01 -16.56 -8.25
CA SER A 213 18.69 -16.98 -8.72
C SER A 213 18.50 -16.65 -10.21
N ALA A 214 17.98 -17.61 -10.97
CA ALA A 214 17.62 -17.42 -12.37
C ALA A 214 16.31 -16.62 -12.50
N LEU A 215 16.12 -15.99 -13.66
CA LEU A 215 14.86 -15.35 -14.05
C LEU A 215 13.68 -16.35 -13.94
N PRO A 216 12.52 -15.95 -13.39
CA PRO A 216 11.30 -16.76 -13.42
C PRO A 216 10.92 -17.19 -14.84
N LEU A 217 10.70 -18.50 -15.03
CA LEU A 217 10.36 -19.12 -16.33
C LEU A 217 9.14 -18.46 -16.98
N ALA A 218 8.12 -18.11 -16.19
CA ALA A 218 6.90 -17.48 -16.66
C ALA A 218 7.16 -16.12 -17.36
N ILE A 219 8.18 -15.37 -16.95
CA ILE A 219 8.50 -14.07 -17.58
C ILE A 219 9.05 -14.30 -18.98
N LYS A 220 10.04 -15.21 -19.13
CA LYS A 220 10.63 -15.54 -20.43
C LYS A 220 9.56 -16.10 -21.37
N TYR A 221 8.76 -17.07 -20.91
CA TYR A 221 7.70 -17.68 -21.71
C TYR A 221 6.65 -16.65 -22.18
N MET A 222 6.21 -15.74 -21.29
CA MET A 222 5.27 -14.67 -21.64
C MET A 222 5.87 -13.66 -22.62
N PHE A 223 7.15 -13.32 -22.47
CA PHE A 223 7.81 -12.34 -23.34
C PHE A 223 8.10 -12.90 -24.73
N ASP A 224 8.47 -14.18 -24.83
CA ASP A 224 8.59 -14.88 -26.11
C ASP A 224 7.24 -14.95 -26.81
N PHE A 225 6.16 -15.27 -26.09
CA PHE A 225 4.81 -15.22 -26.64
C PHE A 225 4.47 -13.84 -27.24
N LEU A 226 4.80 -12.74 -26.55
CA LEU A 226 4.57 -11.39 -27.08
C LEU A 226 5.41 -11.09 -28.34
N ASP A 227 6.65 -11.57 -28.38
CA ASP A 227 7.53 -11.44 -29.54
C ASP A 227 6.98 -12.23 -30.75
N ASP A 228 6.53 -13.47 -30.52
CA ASP A 228 5.91 -14.32 -31.54
C ASP A 228 4.60 -13.73 -32.08
N GLN A 229 3.75 -13.16 -31.21
CA GLN A 229 2.52 -12.47 -31.63
C GLN A 229 2.84 -11.23 -32.48
N ALA A 230 3.88 -10.47 -32.13
CA ALA A 230 4.31 -9.34 -32.94
C ALA A 230 4.79 -9.79 -34.32
N GLN A 231 5.55 -10.89 -34.40
CA GLN A 231 6.00 -11.46 -35.65
C GLN A 231 4.85 -11.99 -36.50
N LEU A 232 3.89 -12.72 -35.91
CA LEU A 232 2.71 -13.26 -36.58
C LEU A 232 1.89 -12.16 -37.28
N HIS A 233 1.78 -11.00 -36.63
CA HIS A 233 1.05 -9.85 -37.15
C HIS A 233 1.90 -8.88 -37.99
N GLY A 234 3.16 -9.20 -38.27
CA GLY A 234 4.06 -8.37 -39.08
C GLY A 234 4.45 -7.04 -38.43
N ILE A 235 4.41 -6.95 -37.10
CA ILE A 235 4.81 -5.77 -36.35
C ILE A 235 6.33 -5.73 -36.27
N THR A 236 6.92 -4.73 -36.93
CA THR A 236 8.38 -4.56 -37.02
C THR A 236 8.94 -3.48 -36.09
N ASP A 237 8.07 -2.66 -35.51
CA ASP A 237 8.46 -1.59 -34.60
C ASP A 237 8.78 -2.15 -33.19
N PRO A 238 10.05 -2.07 -32.72
CA PRO A 238 10.43 -2.57 -31.42
C PRO A 238 9.78 -1.80 -30.25
N GLU A 239 9.33 -0.54 -30.45
CA GLU A 239 8.67 0.23 -29.39
C GLU A 239 7.30 -0.35 -29.01
N VAL A 240 6.60 -0.96 -29.98
CA VAL A 240 5.30 -1.61 -29.74
C VAL A 240 5.49 -2.80 -28.80
N VAL A 241 6.47 -3.64 -29.09
CA VAL A 241 6.78 -4.83 -28.29
C VAL A 241 7.30 -4.44 -26.89
N HIS A 242 8.16 -3.41 -26.82
CA HIS A 242 8.59 -2.83 -25.54
C HIS A 242 7.39 -2.39 -24.71
N THR A 243 6.43 -1.70 -25.33
CA THR A 243 5.20 -1.22 -24.69
C THR A 243 4.33 -2.37 -24.22
N TRP A 244 4.19 -3.45 -25.01
CA TRP A 244 3.46 -4.65 -24.59
C TRP A 244 4.08 -5.32 -23.37
N LYS A 245 5.41 -5.52 -23.36
CA LYS A 245 6.16 -6.07 -22.22
C LYS A 245 6.04 -5.20 -20.97
N SER A 246 6.09 -3.88 -21.13
CA SER A 246 5.89 -2.92 -20.03
C SER A 246 4.47 -2.98 -19.47
N ASN A 247 3.47 -3.02 -20.35
CA ASN A 247 2.05 -3.04 -19.99
C ASN A 247 1.58 -4.40 -19.43
N SER A 248 2.29 -5.49 -19.69
CA SER A 248 1.92 -6.82 -19.22
C SER A 248 2.47 -7.12 -17.81
N LEU A 249 3.72 -6.71 -17.52
CA LEU A 249 4.39 -7.10 -16.28
C LEU A 249 4.74 -5.89 -15.37
N PRO A 250 5.70 -4.99 -15.70
CA PRO A 250 6.06 -3.88 -14.81
C PRO A 250 4.88 -3.02 -14.36
N LEU A 251 4.02 -2.61 -15.29
CA LEU A 251 2.95 -1.65 -15.00
C LEU A 251 1.73 -2.27 -14.31
N ARG A 252 1.55 -3.60 -14.40
CA ARG A 252 0.41 -4.32 -13.82
C ARG A 252 0.77 -4.98 -12.49
N PHE A 253 1.91 -5.66 -12.46
CA PHE A 253 2.36 -6.42 -11.30
C PHE A 253 3.25 -5.58 -10.39
N TRP A 254 4.39 -5.10 -10.90
CA TRP A 254 5.41 -4.45 -10.06
C TRP A 254 4.96 -3.11 -9.49
N VAL A 255 4.35 -2.24 -10.30
CA VAL A 255 3.76 -0.98 -9.80
C VAL A 255 2.76 -1.23 -8.68
N ASN A 256 1.95 -2.27 -8.81
CA ASN A 256 0.95 -2.61 -7.79
C ASN A 256 1.61 -3.07 -6.48
N LEU A 257 2.64 -3.92 -6.55
CA LEU A 257 3.38 -4.36 -5.37
C LEU A 257 4.19 -3.25 -4.70
N ILE A 258 4.82 -2.36 -5.48
CA ILE A 258 5.55 -1.19 -4.95
C ILE A 258 4.60 -0.28 -4.19
N LYS A 259 3.39 -0.03 -4.73
CA LYS A 259 2.38 0.80 -4.05
C LYS A 259 1.74 0.09 -2.85
N ASN A 260 1.62 -1.24 -2.90
CA ASN A 260 0.90 -2.03 -1.91
C ASN A 260 1.80 -3.12 -1.32
N PRO A 261 2.86 -2.76 -0.56
CA PRO A 261 3.74 -3.73 0.08
C PRO A 261 3.00 -4.59 1.12
N ASN A 262 1.86 -4.12 1.63
CA ASN A 262 0.97 -4.89 2.51
C ASN A 262 0.28 -6.08 1.83
N PHE A 263 0.39 -6.24 0.50
CA PHE A 263 0.00 -7.48 -0.20
C PHE A 263 1.02 -8.60 -0.03
N VAL A 264 2.27 -8.25 0.29
CA VAL A 264 3.38 -9.20 0.44
C VAL A 264 3.74 -9.38 1.92
N PHE A 265 3.67 -8.31 2.70
CA PHE A 265 4.10 -8.28 4.10
C PHE A 265 2.97 -7.90 5.04
N ASP A 266 2.95 -8.49 6.24
CA ASP A 266 2.04 -8.09 7.32
C ASP A 266 2.53 -6.80 8.01
N ILE A 267 2.28 -5.67 7.32
CA ILE A 267 2.67 -4.33 7.74
C ILE A 267 1.50 -3.35 7.66
N HIS A 268 1.48 -2.38 8.56
CA HIS A 268 0.59 -1.24 8.45
C HIS A 268 1.19 -0.18 7.52
N LYS A 269 0.53 0.11 6.40
CA LYS A 269 0.90 1.18 5.47
C LYS A 269 0.21 2.48 5.87
N SER A 270 0.96 3.46 6.35
CA SER A 270 0.43 4.80 6.66
C SER A 270 0.24 5.65 5.38
N ASN A 271 -0.64 6.65 5.44
CA ASN A 271 -0.95 7.53 4.30
C ASN A 271 0.29 8.28 3.76
N ILE A 272 1.22 8.64 4.65
CA ILE A 272 2.48 9.29 4.24
C ILE A 272 3.38 8.32 3.48
N VAL A 273 3.48 7.08 3.93
CA VAL A 273 4.25 6.03 3.23
C VAL A 273 3.61 5.72 1.88
N ASP A 274 2.28 5.62 1.81
CA ASP A 274 1.55 5.44 0.55
C ASP A 274 1.84 6.55 -0.47
N SER A 275 1.88 7.81 0.01
CA SER A 275 2.23 8.96 -0.83
C SER A 275 3.67 8.88 -1.34
N CYS A 276 4.63 8.50 -0.48
CA CYS A 276 6.03 8.31 -0.87
C CYS A 276 6.20 7.16 -1.88
N LEU A 277 5.57 6.01 -1.63
CA LEU A 277 5.59 4.86 -2.53
C LEU A 277 4.95 5.18 -3.88
N SER A 278 3.93 6.05 -3.91
CA SER A 278 3.34 6.52 -5.16
C SER A 278 4.33 7.32 -6.01
N VAL A 279 5.23 8.10 -5.41
CA VAL A 279 6.31 8.80 -6.14
C VAL A 279 7.33 7.80 -6.70
N VAL A 280 7.72 6.80 -5.91
CA VAL A 280 8.63 5.74 -6.36
C VAL A 280 8.01 4.92 -7.48
N ALA A 281 6.75 4.52 -7.34
CA ALA A 281 6.01 3.79 -8.36
C ALA A 281 5.85 4.61 -9.65
N GLN A 282 5.59 5.92 -9.55
CA GLN A 282 5.56 6.80 -10.73
C GLN A 282 6.92 6.85 -11.44
N THR A 283 8.01 6.92 -10.67
CA THR A 283 9.37 6.88 -11.23
C THR A 283 9.64 5.56 -11.96
N PHE A 284 9.21 4.44 -11.38
CA PHE A 284 9.28 3.11 -12.00
C PHE A 284 8.47 3.02 -13.30
N MET A 285 7.27 3.62 -13.33
CA MET A 285 6.46 3.71 -14.55
C MET A 285 7.16 4.55 -15.63
N ASP A 286 7.73 5.69 -15.24
CA ASP A 286 8.43 6.59 -16.16
C ASP A 286 9.70 5.96 -16.75
N SER A 287 10.36 5.05 -16.02
CA SER A 287 11.50 4.26 -16.56
C SER A 287 11.09 3.18 -17.57
N CYS A 288 9.83 2.76 -17.58
CA CYS A 288 9.31 1.79 -18.58
C CYS A 288 8.73 2.50 -19.82
N SER A 289 8.76 3.83 -19.89
CA SER A 289 8.28 4.60 -21.04
C SER A 289 9.38 4.83 -22.06
N THR A 290 9.09 4.64 -23.34
CA THR A 290 9.98 5.00 -24.46
C THR A 290 9.94 6.50 -24.77
N SER A 291 8.89 7.21 -24.34
CA SER A 291 8.72 8.64 -24.64
C SER A 291 9.60 9.54 -23.77
N ASP A 292 10.26 10.54 -24.37
CA ASP A 292 11.05 11.52 -23.62
C ASP A 292 10.17 12.46 -22.79
N HIS A 293 10.51 12.60 -21.51
CA HIS A 293 9.81 13.50 -20.61
C HIS A 293 10.26 14.95 -20.86
N ARG A 294 9.37 15.77 -21.45
CA ARG A 294 9.55 17.21 -21.50
C ARG A 294 9.30 17.81 -20.12
N LEU A 295 10.36 17.99 -19.35
CA LEU A 295 10.31 18.62 -18.05
C LEU A 295 10.39 20.14 -18.18
N GLY A 296 9.44 20.83 -17.54
CA GLY A 296 9.35 22.28 -17.52
C GLY A 296 9.09 22.81 -16.11
N LYS A 297 9.01 24.13 -15.97
CA LYS A 297 8.76 24.78 -14.67
C LYS A 297 7.41 24.39 -14.05
N ASP A 298 6.45 23.97 -14.87
CA ASP A 298 5.11 23.53 -14.45
C ASP A 298 5.02 22.01 -14.22
N SER A 299 6.15 21.29 -14.34
CA SER A 299 6.19 19.86 -14.05
C SER A 299 6.04 19.61 -12.55
N PRO A 300 5.25 18.60 -12.13
CA PRO A 300 5.12 18.26 -10.71
C PRO A 300 6.48 17.99 -10.05
N SER A 301 6.65 18.46 -8.81
CA SER A 301 7.92 18.28 -8.05
C SER A 301 8.33 16.81 -7.94
N SER A 302 7.38 15.87 -7.88
CA SER A 302 7.63 14.43 -7.87
C SER A 302 8.32 13.94 -9.16
N LYS A 303 7.97 14.51 -10.32
CA LYS A 303 8.61 14.19 -11.61
C LYS A 303 10.00 14.81 -11.73
N LEU A 304 10.18 16.02 -11.19
CA LEU A 304 11.48 16.69 -11.17
C LEU A 304 12.47 15.99 -10.23
N LEU A 305 11.99 15.29 -9.20
CA LEU A 305 12.80 14.68 -8.15
C LEU A 305 13.70 13.55 -8.66
N TYR A 306 13.21 12.73 -9.59
CA TYR A 306 13.93 11.60 -10.20
C TYR A 306 14.27 11.80 -11.69
N ALA A 307 14.03 13.00 -12.20
CA ALA A 307 14.25 13.37 -13.61
C ALA A 307 15.63 12.95 -14.16
N LYS A 308 16.68 13.08 -13.34
CA LYS A 308 18.06 12.78 -13.73
C LYS A 308 18.38 11.29 -13.70
N ASP A 309 17.61 10.50 -12.95
CA ASP A 309 17.84 9.07 -12.75
C ASP A 309 17.09 8.22 -13.80
N ILE A 310 15.93 8.70 -14.27
CA ILE A 310 15.08 8.02 -15.27
C ILE A 310 15.85 7.55 -16.52
N PRO A 311 16.73 8.34 -17.16
CA PRO A 311 17.49 7.88 -18.33
C PRO A 311 18.38 6.67 -18.05
N GLU A 312 18.89 6.52 -16.82
CA GLU A 312 19.70 5.36 -16.44
C GLU A 312 18.80 4.15 -16.18
N TYR A 313 17.68 4.32 -15.48
CA TYR A 313 16.70 3.24 -15.28
C TYR A 313 16.13 2.72 -16.60
N ARG A 314 15.93 3.58 -17.61
CA ARG A 314 15.53 3.15 -18.96
C ARG A 314 16.54 2.18 -19.58
N LYS A 315 17.83 2.46 -19.45
CA LYS A 315 18.87 1.53 -19.94
C LYS A 315 18.79 0.18 -19.25
N TRP A 316 18.42 0.13 -17.96
CA TRP A 316 18.23 -1.13 -17.24
C TRP A 316 17.03 -1.89 -17.81
N VAL A 317 15.91 -1.21 -18.09
CA VAL A 317 14.73 -1.82 -18.72
C VAL A 317 15.05 -2.34 -20.13
N ASP A 318 15.70 -1.53 -20.95
CA ASP A 318 16.11 -1.92 -22.31
C ASP A 318 17.04 -3.13 -22.31
N ARG A 319 18.00 -3.14 -21.36
CA ARG A 319 18.89 -4.27 -21.16
C ARG A 319 18.13 -5.51 -20.69
N TYR A 320 17.23 -5.35 -19.72
CA TYR A 320 16.43 -6.45 -19.19
C TYR A 320 15.62 -7.15 -20.29
N TYR A 321 14.93 -6.39 -21.14
CA TYR A 321 14.17 -6.97 -22.25
C TYR A 321 15.04 -7.63 -23.32
N ARG A 322 16.22 -7.05 -23.59
CA ARG A 322 17.19 -7.63 -24.52
C ARG A 322 17.77 -8.94 -23.98
N ASP A 323 18.25 -8.92 -22.74
CA ASP A 323 18.86 -10.08 -22.09
C ASP A 323 17.85 -11.24 -22.01
N ILE A 324 16.56 -10.97 -21.74
CA ILE A 324 15.50 -12.00 -21.77
C ILE A 324 15.28 -12.56 -23.18
N ARG A 325 15.21 -11.69 -24.18
CA ARG A 325 15.01 -12.13 -25.57
C ARG A 325 16.15 -13.06 -26.01
N ASP A 326 17.38 -12.74 -25.62
CA ASP A 326 18.57 -13.48 -26.01
C ASP A 326 18.76 -14.80 -25.21
N MET A 327 17.95 -15.05 -24.16
CA MET A 327 17.89 -16.33 -23.46
C MET A 327 17.29 -17.44 -24.34
N SER A 328 17.69 -18.69 -24.08
CA SER A 328 17.10 -19.86 -24.72
C SER A 328 15.58 -19.92 -24.50
N PRO A 329 14.79 -20.26 -25.54
CA PRO A 329 13.35 -20.40 -25.40
C PRO A 329 13.01 -21.56 -24.46
N ILE A 330 11.88 -21.43 -23.77
CA ILE A 330 11.37 -22.44 -22.85
C ILE A 330 10.41 -23.34 -23.63
N SER A 331 10.56 -24.66 -23.48
CA SER A 331 9.65 -25.61 -24.13
C SER A 331 8.29 -25.64 -23.45
N ASP A 332 7.23 -25.93 -24.21
CA ASP A 332 5.89 -26.13 -23.65
C ASP A 332 5.87 -27.24 -22.59
N GLN A 333 6.71 -28.26 -22.75
CA GLN A 333 6.84 -29.34 -21.77
C GLN A 333 7.35 -28.82 -20.42
N ASP A 334 8.41 -28.00 -20.43
CA ASP A 334 8.98 -27.44 -19.20
C ASP A 334 8.03 -26.44 -18.54
N MET A 335 7.36 -25.61 -19.35
CA MET A 335 6.38 -24.65 -18.84
C MET A 335 5.17 -25.35 -18.21
N ASN A 336 4.63 -26.38 -18.88
CA ASN A 336 3.54 -27.18 -18.35
C ASN A 336 3.94 -27.95 -17.08
N ALA A 337 5.17 -28.44 -16.99
CA ALA A 337 5.68 -29.09 -15.79
C ALA A 337 5.73 -28.12 -14.60
N MET A 338 6.21 -26.89 -14.83
CA MET A 338 6.22 -25.83 -13.80
C MET A 338 4.79 -25.48 -13.35
N LEU A 339 3.87 -25.25 -14.29
CA LEU A 339 2.47 -24.92 -13.98
C LEU A 339 1.75 -26.05 -13.23
N ALA A 340 2.03 -27.30 -13.59
CA ALA A 340 1.47 -28.48 -12.90
C ALA A 340 1.97 -28.58 -11.46
N GLU A 341 3.25 -28.28 -11.22
CA GLU A 341 3.81 -28.28 -9.86
C GLU A 341 3.21 -27.16 -9.01
N GLU A 342 3.12 -25.93 -9.52
CA GLU A 342 2.46 -24.81 -8.81
C GLU A 342 0.98 -25.14 -8.51
N SER A 343 0.26 -25.73 -9.47
CA SER A 343 -1.15 -26.16 -9.28
C SER A 343 -1.28 -27.21 -8.17
N ARG A 344 -0.34 -28.15 -8.11
CA ARG A 344 -0.29 -29.21 -7.09
C ARG A 344 0.03 -28.64 -5.71
N LEU A 345 0.96 -27.69 -5.62
CA LEU A 345 1.35 -27.05 -4.37
C LEU A 345 0.20 -26.26 -3.74
N HIS A 346 -0.65 -25.65 -4.56
CA HIS A 346 -1.71 -24.75 -4.10
C HIS A 346 -3.14 -25.32 -4.17
N THR A 347 -3.29 -26.65 -4.36
CA THR A 347 -4.61 -27.29 -4.55
C THR A 347 -5.59 -27.06 -3.37
N THR A 348 -5.08 -26.94 -2.14
CA THR A 348 -5.92 -26.80 -0.93
C THR A 348 -5.96 -25.38 -0.35
N GLU A 349 -5.33 -24.41 -1.01
CA GLU A 349 -5.22 -23.03 -0.50
C GLU A 349 -6.52 -22.23 -0.73
N PHE A 350 -7.26 -22.55 -1.80
CA PHE A 350 -8.44 -21.78 -2.22
C PHE A 350 -9.71 -22.63 -2.24
N ASN A 351 -10.85 -22.04 -1.83
CA ASN A 351 -12.15 -22.68 -1.96
C ASN A 351 -12.73 -22.43 -3.36
N THR A 352 -12.54 -23.41 -4.25
CA THR A 352 -13.02 -23.36 -5.63
C THR A 352 -14.55 -23.31 -5.73
N ASN A 353 -15.27 -23.95 -4.81
CA ASN A 353 -16.75 -23.94 -4.83
C ASN A 353 -17.31 -22.54 -4.59
N CYS A 354 -16.74 -21.79 -3.64
CA CYS A 354 -17.13 -20.39 -3.43
C CYS A 354 -16.84 -19.54 -4.67
N ALA A 355 -15.66 -19.70 -5.28
CA ALA A 355 -15.31 -18.96 -6.50
C ALA A 355 -16.26 -19.29 -7.67
N LEU A 356 -16.63 -20.57 -7.85
CA LEU A 356 -17.58 -21.01 -8.86
C LEU A 356 -18.99 -20.47 -8.62
N HIS A 357 -19.44 -20.43 -7.36
CA HIS A 357 -20.74 -19.85 -7.01
C HIS A 357 -20.79 -18.35 -7.34
N GLU A 358 -19.75 -17.59 -6.97
CA GLU A 358 -19.64 -16.17 -7.34
C GLU A 358 -19.57 -15.98 -8.86
N LEU A 359 -18.83 -16.83 -9.59
CA LEU A 359 -18.75 -16.77 -11.05
C LEU A 359 -20.11 -17.08 -11.70
N TYR A 360 -20.87 -18.02 -11.15
CA TYR A 360 -22.20 -18.37 -11.63
C TYR A 360 -23.17 -17.19 -11.56
N THR A 361 -23.03 -16.28 -10.60
CA THR A 361 -23.87 -15.05 -10.55
C THR A 361 -23.76 -14.21 -11.83
N TYR A 362 -22.56 -14.15 -12.43
CA TYR A 362 -22.35 -13.49 -13.72
C TYR A 362 -22.96 -14.30 -14.86
N ALA A 363 -22.82 -15.63 -14.83
CA ALA A 363 -23.41 -16.50 -15.84
C ALA A 363 -24.94 -16.36 -15.91
N VAL A 364 -25.61 -16.26 -14.75
CA VAL A 364 -27.05 -15.98 -14.68
C VAL A 364 -27.38 -14.59 -15.21
N LYS A 365 -26.63 -13.58 -14.78
CA LYS A 365 -26.86 -12.18 -15.18
C LYS A 365 -26.77 -11.97 -16.69
N TYR A 366 -25.89 -12.72 -17.36
CA TYR A 366 -25.65 -12.61 -18.80
C TYR A 366 -26.09 -13.86 -19.58
N ASN A 367 -27.05 -14.62 -19.05
CA ASN A 367 -27.42 -15.93 -19.57
C ASN A 367 -27.87 -15.89 -21.05
N GLU A 368 -28.67 -14.90 -21.42
CA GLU A 368 -29.14 -14.75 -22.81
C GLU A 368 -27.97 -14.48 -23.76
N GLN A 369 -27.07 -13.55 -23.42
CA GLN A 369 -25.91 -13.23 -24.26
C GLN A 369 -24.95 -14.42 -24.38
N LEU A 370 -24.74 -15.15 -23.28
CA LEU A 370 -23.91 -16.36 -23.28
C LEU A 370 -24.52 -17.45 -24.15
N THR A 371 -25.83 -17.68 -24.06
CA THR A 371 -26.52 -18.70 -24.85
C THR A 371 -26.43 -18.39 -26.33
N VAL A 372 -26.73 -17.17 -26.75
CA VAL A 372 -26.60 -16.74 -28.15
C VAL A 372 -25.17 -16.93 -28.66
N THR A 373 -24.17 -16.51 -27.89
CA THR A 373 -22.76 -16.65 -28.30
C THR A 373 -22.36 -18.12 -28.45
N LEU A 374 -22.80 -18.99 -27.54
CA LEU A 374 -22.55 -20.43 -27.59
C LEU A 374 -23.30 -21.14 -28.73
N GLU A 375 -24.44 -20.59 -29.15
CA GLU A 375 -25.20 -21.06 -30.30
C GLU A 375 -24.65 -20.53 -31.62
N GLU A 376 -23.90 -19.43 -31.65
CA GLU A 376 -23.27 -18.91 -32.87
C GLU A 376 -21.92 -19.57 -33.18
N ASP A 377 -21.18 -20.00 -32.14
CA ASP A 377 -19.86 -20.61 -32.28
C ASP A 377 -19.92 -22.10 -32.69
N GLU A 378 -19.27 -22.44 -33.82
CA GLU A 378 -19.32 -23.79 -34.42
C GLU A 378 -18.71 -24.86 -33.49
N PHE A 379 -17.67 -24.50 -32.73
CA PHE A 379 -17.07 -25.41 -31.75
C PHE A 379 -18.02 -25.69 -30.59
N SER A 380 -18.66 -24.65 -30.06
CA SER A 380 -19.63 -24.72 -28.96
C SER A 380 -20.87 -25.52 -29.32
N GLN A 381 -21.39 -25.36 -30.56
CA GLN A 381 -22.49 -26.17 -31.09
C GLN A 381 -22.12 -27.66 -31.14
N LYS A 382 -20.95 -28.00 -31.71
CA LYS A 382 -20.46 -29.39 -31.80
C LYS A 382 -20.35 -30.04 -30.43
N GLN A 383 -19.94 -29.29 -29.41
CA GLN A 383 -19.78 -29.75 -28.03
C GLN A 383 -21.05 -29.62 -27.16
N ARG A 384 -22.15 -29.11 -27.72
CA ARG A 384 -23.43 -28.84 -27.05
C ARG A 384 -23.26 -28.02 -25.77
N LEU A 385 -22.44 -26.97 -25.81
CA LEU A 385 -22.10 -26.18 -24.62
C LEU A 385 -23.28 -25.37 -24.09
N ALA A 386 -24.14 -24.81 -24.95
CA ALA A 386 -25.35 -24.09 -24.54
C ALA A 386 -26.27 -24.97 -23.69
N PHE A 387 -26.51 -26.21 -24.15
CA PHE A 387 -27.31 -27.18 -23.39
C PHE A 387 -26.67 -27.56 -22.04
N LYS A 388 -25.33 -27.68 -21.97
CA LYS A 388 -24.64 -27.94 -20.69
C LYS A 388 -24.78 -26.75 -19.72
N LEU A 389 -24.73 -25.52 -20.22
CA LEU A 389 -24.95 -24.33 -19.41
C LEU A 389 -26.38 -24.30 -18.86
N GLU A 390 -27.37 -24.65 -19.68
CA GLU A 390 -28.77 -24.78 -19.25
C GLU A 390 -28.93 -25.86 -18.16
N GLN A 391 -28.24 -27.00 -18.29
CA GLN A 391 -28.24 -28.02 -17.23
C GLN A 391 -27.69 -27.49 -15.91
N VAL A 392 -26.59 -26.72 -15.94
CA VAL A 392 -26.05 -26.07 -14.74
C VAL A 392 -27.09 -25.12 -14.15
N HIS A 393 -27.77 -24.33 -14.99
CA HIS A 393 -28.81 -23.41 -14.54
C HIS A 393 -29.98 -24.14 -13.86
N ASN A 394 -30.44 -25.25 -14.44
CA ASN A 394 -31.51 -26.07 -13.88
C ASN A 394 -31.12 -26.69 -12.54
N ILE A 395 -29.89 -27.19 -12.40
CA ILE A 395 -29.39 -27.74 -11.13
C ILE A 395 -29.33 -26.65 -10.06
N MET A 396 -28.73 -25.50 -10.39
CA MET A 396 -28.55 -24.38 -9.46
C MET A 396 -29.87 -23.67 -9.09
N SER A 397 -30.91 -23.78 -9.93
CA SER A 397 -32.25 -23.22 -9.66
C SER A 397 -33.19 -24.21 -8.97
N SER A 398 -32.75 -25.46 -8.80
CA SER A 398 -33.49 -26.51 -8.09
C SER A 398 -33.14 -26.61 -6.60
N GLU A 399 -32.14 -25.83 -6.16
CA GLU A 399 -31.91 -25.43 -4.76
C GLU A 399 -32.73 -24.19 -4.41
#